data_AF-A0A246K4S9-F1
#
_entry.id   AF-A0A246K4S9-F1
#
_cell.length_a   1.000
_cell.length_b   1.000
_cell.length_c   1.000
_cell.angle_alpha   90.00
_cell.angle_beta   90.00
_cell.angle_gamma   90.00
#
_symmetry.space_group_name_H-M   'P 1'
#
loop_
_entity.id
_entity.type
_entity.pdbx_description
1 polymer ?
#
loop_
_entity_poly.entity_id
_entity_poly.type
_entity_poly.pdbx_seq_one_letter_code
_entity_poly.pdbx_strand_id
1 'polypeptide(L)'
;MSAVQTLIDLLAERRDPASLGPGDWDGVIGIARAEAMLATLACHLEATDLPPHVAALFADQRAAAKVATAQAIWEAEMARRSLDPAGVEFVLLKGTAYAAAELSCAAGRQIGDLDILVPWHDIGRAENLALLDGWEWVKQDAYDDAYYRDHMHELPPLIHASRDRMIDVHHTILPRTHRVTPDALALVGDAIKTPGGFRVLNPADMVCHCAAHLIADGDLQGGLRNLWDFHCLTRDFSAADPGFWTVLGRRAAMHGLGAAVHRAARLARDIYGARLPADWDRHDPTDIWFRRRLLARDDWGRATHFALQQAFYIRSHWLRMPPVMLARHLWTKWRKR
;
A
#
# COMPACT_ATOMS: atom_id res chain seq x y z
N MET A 1 -27.38 -1.79 -9.20
CA MET A 1 -25.91 -1.63 -9.36
C MET A 1 -25.30 -1.93 -8.00
N SER A 2 -24.24 -2.75 -7.89
CA SER A 2 -23.68 -3.09 -6.58
C SER A 2 -23.04 -1.86 -5.93
N ALA A 3 -23.03 -1.79 -4.60
CA ALA A 3 -22.45 -0.68 -3.85
C ALA A 3 -20.96 -0.47 -4.18
N VAL A 4 -20.22 -1.56 -4.44
CA VAL A 4 -18.81 -1.49 -4.82
C VAL A 4 -18.62 -0.81 -6.18
N GLN A 5 -19.51 -1.05 -7.14
CA GLN A 5 -19.46 -0.38 -8.43
C GLN A 5 -19.83 1.10 -8.28
N THR A 6 -20.83 1.42 -7.46
CA THR A 6 -21.18 2.82 -7.15
C THR A 6 -20.00 3.56 -6.52
N LEU A 7 -19.30 2.99 -5.52
CA LEU A 7 -18.10 3.59 -4.93
C LEU A 7 -17.03 3.87 -5.99
N ILE A 8 -16.77 2.89 -6.84
CA ILE A 8 -15.77 3.00 -7.92
C ILE A 8 -16.17 4.08 -8.93
N ASP A 9 -17.46 4.19 -9.27
CA ASP A 9 -17.95 5.19 -10.22
C ASP A 9 -17.91 6.60 -9.63
N LEU A 10 -18.12 6.76 -8.33
CA LEU A 10 -17.91 8.05 -7.64
C LEU A 10 -16.43 8.46 -7.69
N LEU A 11 -15.51 7.57 -7.32
CA LEU A 11 -14.07 7.85 -7.32
C LEU A 11 -13.50 8.08 -8.73
N ALA A 12 -14.05 7.39 -9.73
CA ALA A 12 -13.67 7.56 -11.13
C ALA A 12 -14.42 8.71 -11.83
N GLU A 13 -15.21 9.50 -11.08
CA GLU A 13 -16.01 10.63 -11.59
C GLU A 13 -16.98 10.24 -12.74
N ARG A 14 -17.44 8.98 -12.74
CA ARG A 14 -18.40 8.44 -13.73
C ARG A 14 -19.85 8.54 -13.28
N ARG A 15 -20.09 8.96 -12.03
CA ARG A 15 -21.43 9.12 -11.47
C ARG A 15 -21.50 10.37 -10.61
N ASP A 16 -22.54 11.16 -10.82
CA ASP A 16 -22.84 12.32 -10.00
C ASP A 16 -23.30 11.86 -8.58
N PRO A 17 -22.62 12.27 -7.50
CA PRO A 17 -23.04 11.95 -6.13
C PRO A 17 -24.46 12.42 -5.80
N ALA A 18 -24.94 13.51 -6.43
CA ALA A 18 -26.30 14.02 -6.23
C ALA A 18 -27.38 13.11 -6.83
N SER A 19 -27.00 12.19 -7.72
CA SER A 19 -27.91 11.19 -8.33
C SER A 19 -28.20 9.98 -7.42
N LEU A 20 -27.54 9.88 -6.26
CA LEU A 20 -27.70 8.75 -5.34
C LEU A 20 -28.92 8.93 -4.43
N GLY A 21 -29.73 7.88 -4.32
CA GLY A 21 -30.80 7.83 -3.34
C GLY A 21 -30.25 7.66 -1.92
N PRO A 22 -31.03 7.98 -0.87
CA PRO A 22 -30.59 7.83 0.52
C PRO A 22 -30.07 6.42 0.87
N GLY A 23 -30.74 5.37 0.39
CA GLY A 23 -30.32 3.98 0.63
C GLY A 23 -29.09 3.53 -0.17
N ASP A 24 -28.71 4.24 -1.24
CA ASP A 24 -27.49 3.93 -1.99
C ASP A 24 -26.24 4.32 -1.20
N TRP A 25 -26.33 5.38 -0.39
CA TRP A 25 -25.22 5.86 0.45
C TRP A 25 -24.82 4.87 1.53
N ASP A 26 -25.78 4.15 2.13
CA ASP A 26 -25.49 3.14 3.15
C ASP A 26 -24.55 2.05 2.61
N GLY A 27 -24.82 1.56 1.40
CA GLY A 27 -23.97 0.59 0.73
C GLY A 27 -22.59 1.16 0.40
N VAL A 28 -22.54 2.35 -0.20
CA VAL A 28 -21.26 3.03 -0.54
C VAL A 28 -20.40 3.23 0.71
N ILE A 29 -20.99 3.70 1.81
CA ILE A 29 -20.31 3.89 3.08
C ILE A 29 -19.83 2.54 3.65
N GLY A 30 -20.66 1.50 3.57
CA GLY A 30 -20.31 0.14 4.00
C GLY A 30 -19.07 -0.40 3.27
N ILE A 31 -19.05 -0.34 1.93
CA ILE A 31 -17.89 -0.74 1.13
C ILE A 31 -16.68 0.13 1.43
N ALA A 32 -16.85 1.46 1.46
CA ALA A 32 -15.74 2.38 1.65
C ALA A 32 -15.08 2.18 3.02
N ARG A 33 -15.84 1.81 4.06
CA ARG A 33 -15.27 1.38 5.35
C ARG A 33 -14.51 0.06 5.24
N ALA A 34 -15.11 -0.94 4.61
CA ALA A 34 -14.51 -2.27 4.48
C ALA A 34 -13.19 -2.28 3.69
N GLU A 35 -13.02 -1.31 2.77
CA GLU A 35 -11.80 -1.13 1.98
C GLU A 35 -10.89 -0.01 2.53
N ALA A 36 -11.22 0.58 3.69
CA ALA A 36 -10.47 1.68 4.31
C ALA A 36 -10.31 2.93 3.39
N MET A 37 -11.35 3.24 2.63
CA MET A 37 -11.43 4.34 1.66
C MET A 37 -12.50 5.39 2.00
N LEU A 38 -13.20 5.29 3.15
CA LEU A 38 -14.27 6.24 3.48
C LEU A 38 -13.76 7.68 3.58
N ALA A 39 -12.63 7.90 4.23
CA ALA A 39 -12.01 9.22 4.31
C ALA A 39 -11.45 9.67 2.94
N THR A 40 -10.92 8.76 2.13
CA THR A 40 -10.52 9.06 0.74
C THR A 40 -11.70 9.56 -0.09
N LEU A 41 -12.85 8.87 -0.03
CA LEU A 41 -14.07 9.31 -0.69
C LEU A 41 -14.55 10.66 -0.14
N ALA A 42 -14.47 10.86 1.18
CA ALA A 42 -14.86 12.11 1.82
C ALA A 42 -14.00 13.31 1.40
N CYS A 43 -12.70 13.11 1.18
CA CYS A 43 -11.80 14.10 0.60
C CYS A 43 -12.10 14.33 -0.89
N HIS A 44 -12.33 13.25 -1.64
CA HIS A 44 -12.61 13.34 -3.08
C HIS A 44 -13.90 14.11 -3.38
N LEU A 45 -14.92 13.98 -2.54
CA LEU A 45 -16.21 14.66 -2.69
C LEU A 45 -16.35 15.95 -1.86
N GLU A 46 -15.26 16.55 -1.40
CA GLU A 46 -15.30 17.72 -0.50
C GLU A 46 -16.08 18.91 -1.08
N ALA A 47 -15.99 19.15 -2.39
CA ALA A 47 -16.67 20.25 -3.08
C ALA A 47 -18.08 19.90 -3.58
N THR A 48 -18.60 18.69 -3.31
CA THR A 48 -19.92 18.25 -3.78
C THR A 48 -21.01 18.55 -2.75
N ASP A 49 -22.19 18.96 -3.22
CA ASP A 49 -23.38 19.06 -2.38
C ASP A 49 -23.93 17.66 -2.09
N LEU A 50 -23.94 17.27 -0.81
CA LEU A 50 -24.28 15.93 -0.35
C LEU A 50 -25.44 15.99 0.64
N PRO A 51 -26.24 14.91 0.77
CA PRO A 51 -27.27 14.84 1.80
C PRO A 51 -26.68 15.16 3.19
N PRO A 52 -27.38 15.94 4.06
CA PRO A 52 -26.79 16.48 5.28
C PRO A 52 -26.11 15.46 6.20
N HIS A 53 -26.67 14.25 6.31
CA HIS A 53 -26.09 13.17 7.12
C HIS A 53 -24.77 12.61 6.54
N VAL A 54 -24.67 12.51 5.20
CA VAL A 54 -23.44 12.11 4.51
C VAL A 54 -22.39 13.21 4.62
N ALA A 55 -22.79 14.47 4.41
CA ALA A 55 -21.91 15.62 4.54
C ALA A 55 -21.28 15.73 5.94
N ALA A 56 -22.09 15.53 7.00
CA ALA A 56 -21.61 15.51 8.39
C ALA A 56 -20.61 14.36 8.63
N LEU A 57 -20.96 13.13 8.23
CA LEU A 57 -20.05 11.99 8.33
C LEU A 57 -18.72 12.25 7.59
N PHE A 58 -18.80 12.80 6.38
CA PHE A 58 -17.61 13.04 5.56
C PHE A 58 -16.73 14.16 6.15
N ALA A 59 -17.32 15.19 6.74
CA ALA A 59 -16.58 16.21 7.48
C ALA A 59 -15.79 15.59 8.65
N ASP A 60 -16.41 14.70 9.43
CA ASP A 60 -15.73 13.98 10.52
C ASP A 60 -14.60 13.11 10.00
N GLN A 61 -14.82 12.39 8.88
CA GLN A 61 -13.79 11.55 8.26
C GLN A 61 -12.61 12.36 7.73
N ARG A 62 -12.85 13.54 7.13
CA ARG A 62 -11.79 14.46 6.71
C ARG A 62 -10.99 14.99 7.91
N ALA A 63 -11.67 15.35 9.00
CA ALA A 63 -11.00 15.79 10.23
C ALA A 63 -10.13 14.67 10.83
N ALA A 64 -10.65 13.46 10.92
CA ALA A 64 -9.91 12.29 11.40
C ALA A 64 -8.70 11.98 10.50
N ALA A 65 -8.84 12.09 9.19
CA ALA A 65 -7.73 11.89 8.26
C ALA A 65 -6.60 12.91 8.44
N LYS A 66 -6.93 14.19 8.69
CA LYS A 66 -5.91 15.21 8.98
C LYS A 66 -5.08 14.85 10.23
N VAL A 67 -5.74 14.37 11.28
CA VAL A 67 -5.06 13.90 12.49
C VAL A 67 -4.20 12.67 12.21
N ALA A 68 -4.71 11.69 11.46
CA ALA A 68 -3.98 10.49 11.10
C ALA A 68 -2.72 10.81 10.26
N THR A 69 -2.82 11.72 9.29
CA THR A 69 -1.69 12.20 8.50
C THR A 69 -0.65 12.90 9.39
N ALA A 70 -1.08 13.81 10.28
CA ALA A 70 -0.18 14.48 11.21
C ALA A 70 0.55 13.48 12.13
N GLN A 71 -0.16 12.45 12.62
CA GLN A 71 0.44 11.38 13.40
C GLN A 71 1.47 10.60 12.58
N ALA A 72 1.17 10.23 11.33
CA ALA A 72 2.12 9.51 10.48
C ALA A 72 3.42 10.29 10.23
N ILE A 73 3.31 11.61 9.98
CA ILE A 73 4.49 12.48 9.82
C ILE A 73 5.25 12.63 11.14
N TRP A 74 4.54 12.69 12.27
CA TRP A 74 5.18 12.68 13.59
C TRP A 74 5.95 11.39 13.85
N GLU A 75 5.39 10.23 13.50
CA GLU A 75 6.06 8.94 13.63
C GLU A 75 7.33 8.88 12.77
N ALA A 76 7.28 9.39 11.54
CA ALA A 76 8.46 9.53 10.68
C ALA A 76 9.54 10.42 11.31
N GLU A 77 9.14 11.53 11.94
CA GLU A 77 10.06 12.43 12.66
C GLU A 77 10.68 11.75 13.89
N MET A 78 9.93 10.93 14.63
CA MET A 78 10.49 10.18 15.76
C MET A 78 11.50 9.13 15.27
N ALA A 79 11.20 8.40 14.19
CA ALA A 79 12.19 7.51 13.58
C ALA A 79 13.44 8.27 13.12
N ARG A 80 13.28 9.47 12.54
CA ARG A 80 14.41 10.35 12.20
C ARG A 80 15.25 10.70 13.42
N ARG A 81 14.63 11.09 14.54
CA ARG A 81 15.37 11.41 15.78
C ARG A 81 16.11 10.21 16.37
N SER A 82 15.58 9.01 16.21
CA SER A 82 16.25 7.78 16.64
C SER A 82 17.47 7.44 15.75
N LEU A 83 17.35 7.61 14.43
CA LEU A 83 18.30 7.07 13.45
C LEU A 83 19.35 8.10 12.96
N ASP A 84 18.94 9.36 12.76
CA ASP A 84 19.76 10.42 12.16
C ASP A 84 20.99 10.82 13.01
N PRO A 85 20.95 10.87 14.36
CA PRO A 85 22.15 11.15 15.17
C PRO A 85 23.25 10.10 15.00
N ALA A 86 22.87 8.88 14.63
CA ALA A 86 23.80 7.80 14.31
C ALA A 86 24.21 7.82 12.83
N GLY A 87 23.62 8.67 11.99
CA GLY A 87 23.86 8.68 10.55
C GLY A 87 23.27 7.47 9.83
N VAL A 88 22.24 6.83 10.39
CA VAL A 88 21.50 5.77 9.70
C VAL A 88 20.45 6.43 8.81
N GLU A 89 20.67 6.37 7.50
CA GLU A 89 19.71 6.89 6.52
C GLU A 89 18.58 5.89 6.29
N PHE A 90 17.36 6.40 6.09
CA PHE A 90 16.21 5.60 5.70
C PHE A 90 15.33 6.33 4.68
N VAL A 91 14.53 5.55 3.96
CA VAL A 91 13.57 6.02 2.96
C VAL A 91 12.17 5.67 3.45
N LEU A 92 11.28 6.65 3.53
CA LEU A 92 9.87 6.40 3.85
C LEU A 92 9.21 5.61 2.72
N LEU A 93 8.34 4.67 3.11
CA LEU A 93 7.55 3.86 2.20
C LEU A 93 6.04 4.08 2.42
N LYS A 94 5.24 3.53 1.49
CA LYS A 94 3.76 3.46 1.52
C LYS A 94 3.09 4.77 1.93
N GLY A 95 2.11 4.70 2.84
CA GLY A 95 1.23 5.82 3.17
C GLY A 95 1.96 7.03 3.73
N THR A 96 2.94 6.81 4.60
CA THR A 96 3.74 7.89 5.20
C THR A 96 4.62 8.58 4.16
N ALA A 97 5.18 7.83 3.20
CA ALA A 97 5.90 8.43 2.08
C ALA A 97 5.00 9.33 1.24
N TYR A 98 3.78 8.89 0.95
CA TYR A 98 2.84 9.67 0.14
C TYR A 98 2.42 10.95 0.85
N ALA A 99 2.18 10.87 2.16
CA ALA A 99 1.88 12.03 2.99
C ALA A 99 3.07 13.01 3.05
N ALA A 100 4.28 12.50 3.29
CA ALA A 100 5.49 13.34 3.40
C ALA A 100 5.90 13.99 2.08
N ALA A 101 5.49 13.41 0.95
CA ALA A 101 5.67 13.95 -0.40
C ALA A 101 4.44 14.73 -0.90
N GLU A 102 3.43 14.95 -0.06
CA GLU A 102 2.20 15.72 -0.37
C GLU A 102 1.44 15.21 -1.61
N LEU A 103 1.44 13.90 -1.83
CA LEU A 103 0.83 13.28 -3.01
C LEU A 103 -0.69 13.17 -2.86
N SER A 104 -1.42 13.27 -3.96
CA SER A 104 -2.90 13.25 -3.93
C SER A 104 -3.48 11.94 -3.39
N CYS A 105 -2.79 10.81 -3.55
CA CYS A 105 -3.17 9.52 -2.97
C CYS A 105 -3.16 9.51 -1.44
N ALA A 106 -2.47 10.45 -0.78
CA ALA A 106 -2.46 10.56 0.67
C ALA A 106 -3.76 11.17 1.22
N ALA A 107 -4.55 11.88 0.40
CA ALA A 107 -5.78 12.53 0.84
C ALA A 107 -6.80 11.50 1.37
N GLY A 108 -7.12 11.61 2.66
CA GLY A 108 -8.06 10.70 3.33
C GLY A 108 -7.54 9.28 3.52
N ARG A 109 -6.27 9.00 3.19
CA ARG A 109 -5.70 7.66 3.27
C ARG A 109 -5.44 7.30 4.73
N GLN A 110 -5.95 6.15 5.17
CA GLN A 110 -5.59 5.60 6.47
C GLN A 110 -4.13 5.11 6.45
N ILE A 111 -3.35 5.53 7.44
CA ILE A 111 -1.95 5.15 7.63
C ILE A 111 -1.87 4.53 9.03
N GLY A 112 -1.58 3.23 9.09
CA GLY A 112 -1.49 2.47 10.33
C GLY A 112 -0.07 2.43 10.87
N ASP A 113 0.84 1.95 10.03
CA ASP A 113 2.21 1.62 10.39
C ASP A 113 3.20 2.58 9.71
N LEU A 114 4.37 2.74 10.31
CA LEU A 114 5.49 3.45 9.71
C LEU A 114 6.38 2.45 8.97
N ASP A 115 6.27 2.41 7.64
CA ASP A 115 7.17 1.63 6.79
C ASP A 115 8.42 2.43 6.42
N ILE A 116 9.61 1.93 6.76
CA ILE A 116 10.90 2.52 6.34
C ILE A 116 11.77 1.50 5.62
N LEU A 117 12.50 1.92 4.60
CA LEU A 117 13.53 1.14 3.93
C LEU A 117 14.91 1.67 4.35
N VAL A 118 15.72 0.79 4.94
CA VAL A 118 17.11 1.07 5.32
C VAL A 118 18.08 0.27 4.44
N PRO A 119 19.28 0.78 4.18
CA PRO A 119 20.35 -0.01 3.58
C PRO A 119 20.57 -1.31 4.37
N TRP A 120 20.74 -2.44 3.67
CA TRP A 120 20.93 -3.75 4.32
C TRP A 120 22.07 -3.76 5.34
N HIS A 121 23.16 -3.02 5.09
CA HIS A 121 24.30 -2.98 6.01
C HIS A 121 23.99 -2.24 7.32
N ASP A 122 22.95 -1.41 7.36
CA ASP A 122 22.51 -0.67 8.55
C ASP A 122 21.32 -1.32 9.27
N ILE A 123 20.75 -2.41 8.75
CA ILE A 123 19.50 -2.99 9.27
C ILE A 123 19.56 -3.32 10.78
N GLY A 124 20.65 -3.96 11.23
CA GLY A 124 20.84 -4.29 12.64
C GLY A 124 21.17 -3.08 13.50
N ARG A 125 21.73 -2.02 12.91
CA ARG A 125 21.97 -0.76 13.62
C ARG A 125 20.66 0.00 13.80
N ALA A 126 19.82 0.07 12.77
CA ALA A 126 18.50 0.66 12.82
C ALA A 126 17.61 -0.02 13.88
N GLU A 127 17.63 -1.35 13.92
CA GLU A 127 16.95 -2.16 14.94
C GLU A 127 17.38 -1.79 16.35
N ASN A 128 18.68 -1.82 16.64
CA ASN A 128 19.19 -1.53 17.98
C ASN A 128 18.87 -0.10 18.42
N LEU A 129 18.94 0.87 17.51
CA LEU A 129 18.57 2.26 17.80
C LEU A 129 17.08 2.41 18.10
N ALA A 130 16.22 1.74 17.32
CA ALA A 130 14.79 1.72 17.60
C ALA A 130 14.49 1.10 18.97
N LEU A 131 15.13 -0.02 19.31
CA LEU A 131 14.97 -0.66 20.62
C LEU A 131 15.43 0.25 21.78
N LEU A 132 16.54 0.96 21.60
CA LEU A 132 17.04 1.94 22.59
C LEU A 132 16.12 3.15 22.76
N ASP A 133 15.40 3.54 21.70
CA ASP A 133 14.49 4.69 21.69
C ASP A 133 13.03 4.30 22.02
N GLY A 134 12.81 3.10 22.57
CA GLY A 134 11.53 2.71 23.17
C GLY A 134 10.59 1.89 22.28
N TRP A 135 11.06 1.42 21.11
CA TRP A 135 10.38 0.35 20.38
C TRP A 135 10.68 -1.02 20.99
N GLU A 136 9.73 -1.94 20.87
CA GLU A 136 9.85 -3.31 21.34
C GLU A 136 9.24 -4.29 20.33
N TRP A 137 9.65 -5.56 20.42
CA TRP A 137 9.10 -6.63 19.61
C TRP A 137 7.65 -6.90 19.96
N VAL A 138 6.74 -6.84 18.96
CA VAL A 138 5.32 -7.19 19.17
C VAL A 138 5.16 -8.62 19.66
N LYS A 139 6.04 -9.53 19.20
CA LYS A 139 6.15 -10.92 19.70
C LYS A 139 7.60 -11.35 19.74
N GLN A 140 8.03 -11.90 20.88
CA GLN A 140 9.34 -12.53 21.02
C GLN A 140 9.21 -14.04 20.78
N ASP A 141 9.32 -14.48 19.51
CA ASP A 141 9.45 -15.90 19.15
C ASP A 141 10.68 -16.10 18.27
N ALA A 142 11.66 -16.88 18.76
CA ALA A 142 12.94 -17.09 18.08
C ALA A 142 12.81 -17.76 16.70
N TYR A 143 11.74 -18.54 16.46
CA TYR A 143 11.48 -19.12 15.14
C TYR A 143 10.92 -18.08 14.16
N ASP A 144 10.00 -17.23 14.63
CA ASP A 144 9.46 -16.17 13.79
C ASP A 144 10.55 -15.12 13.50
N ASP A 145 11.41 -14.78 14.47
CA ASP A 145 12.54 -13.88 14.28
C ASP A 145 13.49 -14.36 13.16
N ALA A 146 13.98 -15.60 13.27
CA ALA A 146 14.83 -16.19 12.23
C ALA A 146 14.12 -16.25 10.88
N TYR A 147 12.83 -16.58 10.87
CA TYR A 147 12.04 -16.63 9.64
C TYR A 147 11.97 -15.26 8.95
N TYR A 148 11.71 -14.18 9.70
CA TYR A 148 11.67 -12.82 9.15
C TYR A 148 13.04 -12.41 8.59
N ARG A 149 14.11 -12.55 9.37
CA ARG A 149 15.46 -12.12 8.97
C ARG A 149 15.99 -12.87 7.74
N ASP A 150 15.74 -14.17 7.67
CA ASP A 150 16.29 -15.00 6.60
C ASP A 150 15.45 -14.92 5.31
N HIS A 151 14.14 -14.69 5.42
CA HIS A 151 13.22 -14.93 4.30
C HIS A 151 12.31 -13.77 3.95
N MET A 152 11.99 -12.88 4.90
CA MET A 152 11.14 -11.71 4.66
C MET A 152 11.96 -10.53 4.12
N HIS A 153 11.29 -9.40 3.93
CA HIS A 153 11.86 -8.17 3.38
C HIS A 153 12.01 -7.06 4.41
N GLU A 154 11.68 -7.39 5.65
CA GLU A 154 11.59 -6.52 6.82
C GLU A 154 11.96 -7.32 8.06
N LEU A 155 12.40 -6.62 9.10
CA LEU A 155 12.52 -7.17 10.45
C LEU A 155 11.14 -7.57 10.98
N PRO A 156 11.07 -8.45 12.00
CA PRO A 156 9.80 -8.65 12.68
C PRO A 156 9.22 -7.30 13.16
N PRO A 157 7.89 -7.18 13.26
CA PRO A 157 7.25 -5.91 13.55
C PRO A 157 7.64 -5.40 14.94
N LEU A 158 7.99 -4.11 15.01
CA LEU A 158 8.28 -3.39 16.23
C LEU A 158 7.13 -2.44 16.57
N ILE A 159 6.87 -2.23 17.85
CA ILE A 159 5.87 -1.27 18.35
C ILE A 159 6.49 -0.35 19.40
N HIS A 160 6.17 0.94 19.36
CA HIS A 160 6.63 1.87 20.38
C HIS A 160 5.79 1.74 21.65
N ALA A 161 6.43 1.39 22.77
CA ALA A 161 5.74 1.02 24.01
C ALA A 161 4.80 2.10 24.56
N SER A 162 5.15 3.39 24.42
CA SER A 162 4.32 4.50 24.92
C SER A 162 3.42 5.17 23.89
N ARG A 163 3.66 4.94 22.59
CA ARG A 163 2.91 5.61 21.51
C ARG A 163 1.90 4.68 20.84
N ASP A 164 2.03 3.38 21.06
CA ASP A 164 1.19 2.33 20.45
C ASP A 164 1.21 2.45 18.92
N ARG A 165 2.44 2.55 18.37
CA ARG A 165 2.68 2.75 16.93
C ARG A 165 3.69 1.76 16.41
N MET A 166 3.31 1.08 15.34
CA MET A 166 4.16 0.10 14.69
C MET A 166 5.15 0.76 13.74
N ILE A 167 6.34 0.19 13.67
CA ILE A 167 7.35 0.49 12.65
C ILE A 167 7.77 -0.82 11.99
N ASP A 168 7.70 -0.84 10.66
CA ASP A 168 8.21 -1.92 9.84
C ASP A 168 9.53 -1.46 9.22
N VAL A 169 10.61 -2.15 9.55
CA VAL A 169 11.97 -1.81 9.11
C VAL A 169 12.35 -2.74 7.97
N HIS A 170 12.17 -2.25 6.75
CA HIS A 170 12.44 -2.95 5.50
C HIS A 170 13.91 -2.85 5.11
N HIS A 171 14.40 -3.88 4.44
CA HIS A 171 15.69 -3.88 3.75
C HIS A 171 15.59 -4.23 2.26
N THR A 172 14.38 -4.56 1.80
CA THR A 172 13.98 -4.64 0.39
C THR A 172 12.44 -4.54 0.34
N ILE A 173 11.84 -4.65 -0.85
CA ILE A 173 10.38 -4.47 -1.05
C ILE A 173 9.64 -5.76 -1.41
N LEU A 174 10.35 -6.89 -1.52
CA LEU A 174 9.78 -8.24 -1.69
C LEU A 174 10.58 -9.25 -0.87
N PRO A 175 9.95 -10.29 -0.29
CA PRO A 175 10.65 -11.29 0.50
C PRO A 175 11.87 -11.85 -0.22
N ARG A 176 12.97 -12.13 0.51
CA ARG A 176 14.21 -12.69 -0.07
C ARG A 176 14.01 -14.05 -0.73
N THR A 177 12.93 -14.73 -0.38
CA THR A 177 12.49 -16.01 -0.95
C THR A 177 11.67 -15.88 -2.23
N HIS A 178 11.27 -14.65 -2.59
CA HIS A 178 10.54 -14.37 -3.81
C HIS A 178 11.45 -14.57 -5.05
N ARG A 179 10.85 -15.02 -6.17
CA ARG A 179 11.59 -15.29 -7.43
C ARG A 179 12.19 -14.06 -8.09
N VAL A 180 11.58 -12.91 -7.86
CA VAL A 180 12.04 -11.59 -8.28
C VAL A 180 12.73 -10.94 -7.09
N THR A 181 13.91 -10.39 -7.32
CA THR A 181 14.71 -9.69 -6.31
C THR A 181 14.89 -8.22 -6.74
N PRO A 182 14.05 -7.30 -6.23
CA PRO A 182 14.22 -5.88 -6.51
C PRO A 182 15.59 -5.38 -6.04
N ASP A 183 16.22 -4.53 -6.85
CA ASP A 183 17.46 -3.86 -6.48
C ASP A 183 17.25 -2.83 -5.36
N ALA A 184 17.44 -3.26 -4.11
CA ALA A 184 17.29 -2.41 -2.93
C ALA A 184 18.34 -1.30 -2.85
N LEU A 185 19.54 -1.52 -3.39
CA LEU A 185 20.59 -0.50 -3.41
C LEU A 185 20.18 0.64 -4.34
N ALA A 186 19.62 0.33 -5.50
CA ALA A 186 19.09 1.34 -6.42
C ALA A 186 17.87 2.07 -5.83
N LEU A 187 16.97 1.37 -5.12
CA LEU A 187 15.83 1.99 -4.43
C LEU A 187 16.28 3.04 -3.40
N VAL A 188 17.28 2.73 -2.59
CA VAL A 188 17.82 3.64 -1.59
C VAL A 188 18.71 4.72 -2.20
N GLY A 189 19.58 4.34 -3.14
CA GLY A 189 20.54 5.24 -3.79
C GLY A 189 19.86 6.34 -4.61
N ASP A 190 18.76 5.99 -5.30
CA ASP A 190 18.01 6.93 -6.15
C ASP A 190 16.81 7.57 -5.42
N ALA A 191 16.71 7.41 -4.09
CA ALA A 191 15.68 8.04 -3.29
C ALA A 191 15.85 9.56 -3.28
N ILE A 192 14.73 10.28 -3.36
CA ILE A 192 14.68 11.75 -3.44
C ILE A 192 14.27 12.36 -2.10
N LYS A 193 14.66 13.62 -1.87
CA LYS A 193 14.23 14.37 -0.67
C LYS A 193 12.92 15.10 -0.94
N THR A 194 11.99 15.02 0.02
CA THR A 194 10.77 15.83 0.03
C THR A 194 11.05 17.23 0.58
N PRO A 195 10.15 18.21 0.39
CA PRO A 195 10.30 19.54 0.98
C PRO A 195 10.46 19.53 2.51
N GLY A 196 9.84 18.56 3.19
CA GLY A 196 9.96 18.34 4.64
C GLY A 196 11.28 17.69 5.08
N GLY A 197 12.21 17.42 4.16
CA GLY A 197 13.54 16.88 4.47
C GLY A 197 13.62 15.35 4.58
N PHE A 198 12.49 14.65 4.49
CA PHE A 198 12.47 13.18 4.45
C PHE A 198 12.94 12.65 3.10
N ARG A 199 13.44 11.41 3.08
CA ARG A 199 13.70 10.69 1.83
C ARG A 199 12.52 9.79 1.51
N VAL A 200 12.12 9.76 0.24
CA VAL A 200 11.10 8.86 -0.33
C VAL A 200 11.66 8.23 -1.60
N LEU A 201 11.08 7.10 -2.03
CA LEU A 201 11.42 6.53 -3.34
C LEU A 201 11.19 7.57 -4.44
N ASN A 202 12.01 7.55 -5.50
CA ASN A 202 11.71 8.35 -6.68
C ASN A 202 10.34 7.95 -7.28
N PRO A 203 9.71 8.81 -8.10
CA PRO A 203 8.35 8.58 -8.59
C PRO A 203 8.13 7.21 -9.25
N ALA A 204 9.07 6.76 -10.09
CA ALA A 204 8.94 5.49 -10.80
C ALA A 204 9.06 4.29 -9.86
N ASP A 205 9.97 4.33 -8.88
CA ASP A 205 10.13 3.28 -7.89
C ASP A 205 8.99 3.23 -6.89
N MET A 206 8.43 4.39 -6.56
CA MET A 206 7.24 4.47 -5.72
C MET A 206 6.06 3.72 -6.36
N VAL A 207 5.87 3.87 -7.67
CA VAL A 207 4.87 3.10 -8.44
C VAL A 207 5.24 1.62 -8.54
N CYS A 208 6.51 1.28 -8.73
CA CYS A 208 6.98 -0.11 -8.72
C CYS A 208 6.69 -0.79 -7.38
N HIS A 209 6.99 -0.11 -6.26
CA HIS A 209 6.72 -0.59 -4.91
C HIS A 209 5.22 -0.75 -4.65
N CYS A 210 4.40 0.24 -5.05
CA CYS A 210 2.95 0.14 -4.96
C CYS A 210 2.41 -1.11 -5.72
N ALA A 211 2.90 -1.35 -6.93
CA ALA A 211 2.53 -2.54 -7.71
C ALA A 211 3.05 -3.85 -7.12
N ALA A 212 4.25 -3.85 -6.54
CA ALA A 212 4.82 -5.01 -5.87
C ALA A 212 3.94 -5.43 -4.69
N HIS A 213 3.58 -4.48 -3.83
CA HIS A 213 2.70 -4.71 -2.68
C HIS A 213 1.32 -5.20 -3.11
N LEU A 214 0.74 -4.63 -4.18
CA LEU A 214 -0.59 -5.02 -4.66
C LEU A 214 -0.59 -6.41 -5.34
N ILE A 215 0.36 -6.68 -6.25
CA ILE A 215 0.29 -7.79 -7.20
C ILE A 215 1.28 -8.91 -6.91
N ALA A 216 2.51 -8.58 -6.52
CA ALA A 216 3.61 -9.54 -6.39
C ALA A 216 3.69 -10.16 -5.00
N ASP A 217 3.34 -9.41 -3.96
CA ASP A 217 3.34 -9.88 -2.57
C ASP A 217 1.93 -10.02 -1.96
N GLY A 218 0.99 -9.19 -2.41
CA GLY A 218 -0.36 -9.12 -1.84
C GLY A 218 -1.32 -10.25 -2.26
N ASP A 219 -2.31 -10.49 -1.40
CA ASP A 219 -3.49 -11.34 -1.63
C ASP A 219 -4.75 -10.52 -2.06
N LEU A 220 -4.53 -9.25 -2.43
CA LEU A 220 -5.54 -8.25 -2.78
C LEU A 220 -6.51 -7.87 -1.64
N GLN A 221 -6.17 -8.11 -0.37
CA GLN A 221 -6.86 -7.45 0.74
C GLN A 221 -6.57 -5.94 0.75
N GLY A 222 -7.62 -5.13 0.93
CA GLY A 222 -7.53 -3.68 0.73
C GLY A 222 -7.10 -3.29 -0.69
N GLY A 223 -7.35 -4.17 -1.67
CA GLY A 223 -6.80 -4.05 -3.01
C GLY A 223 -7.37 -2.86 -3.78
N LEU A 224 -8.61 -2.44 -3.52
CA LEU A 224 -9.17 -1.23 -4.14
C LEU A 224 -8.42 0.03 -3.71
N ARG A 225 -8.16 0.17 -2.41
CA ARG A 225 -7.35 1.27 -1.86
C ARG A 225 -5.93 1.30 -2.44
N ASN A 226 -5.25 0.16 -2.46
CA ASN A 226 -3.90 0.07 -3.02
C ASN A 226 -3.87 0.34 -4.53
N LEU A 227 -4.92 -0.04 -5.28
CA LEU A 227 -5.05 0.28 -6.69
C LEU A 227 -5.39 1.75 -6.93
N TRP A 228 -6.14 2.38 -6.03
CA TRP A 228 -6.38 3.82 -6.03
C TRP A 228 -5.07 4.60 -5.80
N ASP A 229 -4.23 4.16 -4.86
CA ASP A 229 -2.87 4.71 -4.69
C ASP A 229 -2.11 4.66 -6.03
N PHE A 230 -2.09 3.49 -6.70
CA PHE A 230 -1.44 3.33 -8.00
C PHE A 230 -2.02 4.27 -9.08
N HIS A 231 -3.35 4.37 -9.15
CA HIS A 231 -4.05 5.25 -10.10
C HIS A 231 -3.63 6.71 -9.91
N CYS A 232 -3.70 7.23 -8.68
CA CYS A 232 -3.32 8.60 -8.36
C CYS A 232 -1.84 8.87 -8.63
N LEU A 233 -0.94 7.96 -8.20
CA LEU A 233 0.51 8.11 -8.44
C LEU A 233 0.82 8.20 -9.94
N THR A 234 0.28 7.30 -10.74
CA THR A 234 0.55 7.30 -12.19
C THR A 234 -0.07 8.50 -12.89
N ARG A 235 -1.28 8.92 -12.49
CA ARG A 235 -1.90 10.16 -12.99
C ARG A 235 -1.03 11.38 -12.70
N ASP A 236 -0.65 11.58 -11.44
CA ASP A 236 0.05 12.78 -11.01
C ASP A 236 1.47 12.85 -11.60
N PHE A 237 2.21 11.75 -11.57
CA PHE A 237 3.57 11.72 -12.10
C PHE A 237 3.63 11.82 -13.62
N SER A 238 2.67 11.23 -14.34
CA SER A 238 2.61 11.40 -15.80
C SER A 238 2.14 12.78 -16.23
N ALA A 239 1.34 13.47 -15.41
CA ALA A 239 0.99 14.87 -15.64
C ALA A 239 2.19 15.81 -15.41
N ALA A 240 3.06 15.48 -14.44
CA ALA A 240 4.26 16.26 -14.13
C ALA A 240 5.42 16.00 -15.10
N ASP A 241 5.56 14.79 -15.63
CA ASP A 241 6.63 14.39 -16.55
C ASP A 241 6.11 13.55 -17.73
N PRO A 242 6.10 14.08 -18.97
CA PRO A 242 5.73 13.32 -20.17
C PRO A 242 6.57 12.05 -20.41
N GLY A 243 7.81 12.00 -19.90
CA GLY A 243 8.71 10.87 -19.99
C GLY A 243 8.46 9.77 -18.95
N PHE A 244 7.56 10.01 -17.99
CA PHE A 244 7.37 9.17 -16.81
C PHE A 244 7.15 7.69 -17.14
N TRP A 245 6.27 7.35 -18.09
CA TRP A 245 5.97 5.96 -18.43
C TRP A 245 7.17 5.20 -19.00
N THR A 246 8.04 5.87 -19.73
CA THR A 246 9.30 5.29 -20.23
C THR A 246 10.25 4.99 -19.07
N VAL A 247 10.38 5.93 -18.13
CA VAL A 247 11.19 5.75 -16.92
C VAL A 247 10.63 4.62 -16.07
N LEU A 248 9.31 4.57 -15.85
CA LEU A 248 8.62 3.52 -15.10
C LEU A 248 8.85 2.14 -15.71
N GLY A 249 8.74 2.01 -17.03
CA GLY A 249 9.01 0.74 -17.72
C GLY A 249 10.45 0.24 -17.48
N ARG A 250 11.43 1.13 -17.55
CA ARG A 250 12.84 0.82 -17.30
C ARG A 250 13.10 0.44 -15.84
N ARG A 251 12.55 1.20 -14.86
CA ARG A 251 12.69 0.85 -13.43
C ARG A 251 11.98 -0.45 -13.09
N ALA A 252 10.79 -0.67 -13.63
CA ALA A 252 10.07 -1.93 -13.46
C ALA A 252 10.86 -3.12 -14.03
N ALA A 253 11.53 -2.96 -15.18
CA ALA A 253 12.41 -3.99 -15.73
C ALA A 253 13.62 -4.24 -14.83
N MET A 254 14.28 -3.17 -14.36
CA MET A 254 15.43 -3.25 -13.46
C MET A 254 15.12 -4.01 -12.17
N HIS A 255 13.94 -3.78 -11.57
CA HIS A 255 13.51 -4.49 -10.36
C HIS A 255 12.83 -5.84 -10.65
N GLY A 256 12.71 -6.25 -11.91
CA GLY A 256 11.97 -7.47 -12.32
C GLY A 256 10.46 -7.42 -12.06
N LEU A 257 9.91 -6.23 -11.83
CA LEU A 257 8.51 -5.96 -11.49
C LEU A 257 7.62 -5.66 -12.70
N GLY A 258 8.16 -5.76 -13.93
CA GLY A 258 7.43 -5.43 -15.17
C GLY A 258 6.02 -6.03 -15.25
N ALA A 259 5.85 -7.32 -14.97
CA ALA A 259 4.55 -7.97 -15.01
C ALA A 259 3.56 -7.44 -13.95
N ALA A 260 4.04 -7.14 -12.74
CA ALA A 260 3.23 -6.58 -11.66
C ALA A 260 2.76 -5.16 -12.00
N VAL A 261 3.68 -4.30 -12.47
CA VAL A 261 3.38 -2.91 -12.84
C VAL A 261 2.41 -2.85 -14.02
N HIS A 262 2.61 -3.65 -15.06
CA HIS A 262 1.69 -3.68 -16.21
C HIS A 262 0.29 -4.16 -15.80
N ARG A 263 0.18 -5.15 -14.92
CA ARG A 263 -1.13 -5.60 -14.43
C ARG A 263 -1.81 -4.54 -13.58
N ALA A 264 -1.09 -3.90 -12.67
CA ALA A 264 -1.63 -2.80 -11.87
C ALA A 264 -2.13 -1.65 -12.75
N ALA A 265 -1.38 -1.29 -13.81
CA ALA A 265 -1.77 -0.26 -14.78
C ALA A 265 -3.08 -0.61 -15.50
N ARG A 266 -3.22 -1.83 -16.03
CA ARG A 266 -4.44 -2.28 -16.70
C ARG A 266 -5.64 -2.35 -15.75
N LEU A 267 -5.45 -2.81 -14.52
CA LEU A 267 -6.50 -2.81 -13.51
C LEU A 267 -6.92 -1.39 -13.13
N ALA A 268 -5.96 -0.45 -13.01
CA ALA A 268 -6.24 0.95 -12.70
C ALA A 268 -6.99 1.63 -13.86
N ARG A 269 -6.68 1.28 -15.11
CA ARG A 269 -7.47 1.67 -16.29
C ARG A 269 -8.89 1.11 -16.20
N ASP A 270 -9.03 -0.20 -16.01
CA ASP A 270 -10.34 -0.88 -16.06
C ASP A 270 -11.27 -0.50 -14.90
N ILE A 271 -10.71 -0.21 -13.72
CA ILE A 271 -11.47 0.10 -12.51
C ILE A 271 -11.65 1.61 -12.34
N TYR A 272 -10.57 2.41 -12.41
CA TYR A 272 -10.60 3.84 -12.12
C TYR A 272 -10.44 4.76 -13.34
N GLY A 273 -10.25 4.20 -14.55
CA GLY A 273 -10.10 5.02 -15.75
C GLY A 273 -8.72 5.65 -15.93
N ALA A 274 -7.67 5.06 -15.36
CA ALA A 274 -6.29 5.51 -15.60
C ALA A 274 -5.99 5.60 -17.12
N ARG A 275 -5.37 6.70 -17.56
CA ARG A 275 -4.94 6.89 -18.95
C ARG A 275 -3.57 6.26 -19.15
N LEU A 276 -3.50 5.27 -20.04
CA LEU A 276 -2.26 4.55 -20.35
C LEU A 276 -1.74 4.97 -21.74
N PRO A 277 -0.41 5.03 -21.95
CA PRO A 277 0.16 5.09 -23.28
C PRO A 277 -0.20 3.85 -24.12
N ALA A 278 -0.23 3.98 -25.45
CA ALA A 278 -0.63 2.91 -26.35
C ALA A 278 0.15 1.58 -26.12
N ASP A 279 1.45 1.66 -25.85
CA ASP A 279 2.29 0.48 -25.62
C ASP A 279 1.96 -0.29 -24.32
N TRP A 280 1.29 0.39 -23.37
CA TRP A 280 0.87 -0.15 -22.09
C TRP A 280 -0.58 -0.62 -22.09
N ASP A 281 -1.39 -0.14 -23.04
CA ASP A 281 -2.84 -0.34 -23.12
C ASP A 281 -3.24 -1.70 -23.73
N ARG A 282 -2.49 -2.75 -23.40
CA ARG A 282 -2.79 -4.11 -23.86
C ARG A 282 -3.92 -4.72 -23.03
N HIS A 283 -4.61 -5.71 -23.60
CA HIS A 283 -5.58 -6.52 -22.86
C HIS A 283 -4.95 -7.86 -22.46
N ASP A 284 -5.21 -8.29 -21.23
CA ASP A 284 -4.79 -9.60 -20.71
C ASP A 284 -6.02 -10.28 -20.09
N PRO A 285 -6.52 -11.37 -20.70
CA PRO A 285 -7.71 -12.06 -20.21
C PRO A 285 -7.59 -12.55 -18.76
N THR A 286 -6.37 -12.73 -18.24
CA THR A 286 -6.16 -13.17 -16.85
C THR A 286 -6.52 -12.12 -15.81
N ASP A 287 -6.59 -10.84 -16.19
CA ASP A 287 -6.94 -9.74 -15.30
C ASP A 287 -8.38 -9.83 -14.79
N ILE A 288 -9.25 -10.61 -15.47
CA ILE A 288 -10.63 -10.86 -15.01
C ILE A 288 -10.67 -11.46 -13.59
N TRP A 289 -9.69 -12.29 -13.23
CA TRP A 289 -9.64 -12.91 -11.91
C TRP A 289 -9.24 -11.92 -10.83
N PHE A 290 -8.33 -11.00 -11.15
CA PHE A 290 -7.91 -9.92 -10.26
C PHE A 290 -9.06 -8.93 -10.06
N ARG A 291 -9.73 -8.53 -11.15
CA ARG A 291 -10.93 -7.69 -11.08
C ARG A 291 -12.03 -8.34 -10.25
N ARG A 292 -12.35 -9.62 -10.48
CA ARG A 292 -13.33 -10.36 -9.67
C ARG A 292 -12.95 -10.37 -8.18
N ARG A 293 -11.67 -10.56 -7.86
CA ARG A 293 -11.19 -10.57 -6.47
C ARG A 293 -11.26 -9.19 -5.81
N LEU A 294 -10.94 -8.13 -6.53
CA LEU A 294 -11.03 -6.74 -6.06
C LEU A 294 -12.48 -6.31 -5.79
N LEU A 295 -13.42 -6.83 -6.58
CA LEU A 295 -14.85 -6.50 -6.48
C LEU A 295 -15.65 -7.51 -5.64
N ALA A 296 -14.99 -8.47 -4.98
CA ALA A 296 -15.64 -9.55 -4.22
C ALA A 296 -16.16 -9.07 -2.85
N ARG A 297 -17.10 -8.12 -2.88
CA ARG A 297 -17.80 -7.56 -1.71
C ARG A 297 -19.31 -7.57 -1.93
N ASP A 298 -20.07 -7.86 -0.87
CA ASP A 298 -21.51 -7.60 -0.86
C ASP A 298 -21.76 -6.12 -0.52
N ASP A 299 -23.02 -5.67 -0.58
CA ASP A 299 -23.36 -4.26 -0.35
C ASP A 299 -23.11 -3.78 1.10
N TRP A 300 -22.73 -4.68 2.01
CA TRP A 300 -22.34 -4.37 3.39
C TRP A 300 -20.82 -4.44 3.62
N GLY A 301 -20.03 -4.62 2.56
CA GLY A 301 -18.58 -4.70 2.63
C GLY A 301 -18.03 -6.06 3.08
N ARG A 302 -18.88 -7.08 3.21
CA ARG A 302 -18.44 -8.43 3.56
C ARG A 302 -17.78 -9.09 2.36
N ALA A 303 -16.71 -9.83 2.61
CA ALA A 303 -16.04 -10.58 1.55
C ALA A 303 -17.01 -11.61 0.96
N THR A 304 -17.14 -11.61 -0.36
CA THR A 304 -17.86 -12.64 -1.10
C THR A 304 -16.86 -13.59 -1.76
N HIS A 305 -17.34 -14.70 -2.33
CA HIS A 305 -16.51 -15.65 -3.06
C HIS A 305 -15.30 -16.20 -2.27
N PHE A 306 -15.58 -16.88 -1.14
CA PHE A 306 -14.56 -17.49 -0.28
C PHE A 306 -13.51 -18.30 -1.05
N ALA A 307 -13.90 -19.13 -2.02
CA ALA A 307 -12.96 -19.92 -2.82
C ALA A 307 -11.95 -19.04 -3.60
N LEU A 308 -12.40 -17.89 -4.12
CA LEU A 308 -11.53 -16.95 -4.82
C LEU A 308 -10.57 -16.25 -3.85
N GLN A 309 -11.05 -15.89 -2.66
CA GLN A 309 -10.20 -15.36 -1.59
C GLN A 309 -9.11 -16.36 -1.20
N GLN A 310 -9.47 -17.63 -0.97
CA GLN A 310 -8.52 -18.69 -0.65
C GLN A 310 -7.52 -18.92 -1.79
N ALA A 311 -7.95 -18.86 -3.04
CA ALA A 311 -7.04 -18.99 -4.19
C ALA A 311 -5.99 -17.87 -4.23
N PHE A 312 -6.40 -16.61 -3.99
CA PHE A 312 -5.46 -15.48 -3.94
C PHE A 312 -4.56 -15.51 -2.70
N TYR A 313 -5.08 -15.99 -1.57
CA TYR A 313 -4.29 -16.24 -0.36
C TYR A 313 -3.21 -17.31 -0.60
N ILE A 314 -3.57 -18.44 -1.22
CA ILE A 314 -2.60 -19.50 -1.56
C ILE A 314 -1.58 -18.97 -2.58
N ARG A 315 -2.04 -18.22 -3.59
CA ARG A 315 -1.18 -17.57 -4.58
C ARG A 315 -0.15 -16.65 -3.93
N SER A 316 -0.55 -15.78 -2.99
CA SER A 316 0.39 -14.87 -2.33
C SER A 316 1.47 -15.65 -1.57
N HIS A 317 1.10 -16.72 -0.87
CA HIS A 317 2.07 -17.57 -0.18
C HIS A 317 3.03 -18.29 -1.15
N TRP A 318 2.53 -18.74 -2.30
CA TRP A 318 3.36 -19.37 -3.33
C TRP A 318 4.32 -18.40 -4.01
N LEU A 319 3.95 -17.12 -4.11
CA LEU A 319 4.85 -16.06 -4.60
C LEU A 319 5.94 -15.75 -3.58
N ARG A 320 5.57 -15.68 -2.29
CA ARG A 320 6.49 -15.38 -1.19
C ARG A 320 7.51 -16.48 -0.96
N MET A 321 7.12 -17.76 -1.00
CA MET A 321 7.96 -18.86 -0.57
C MET A 321 7.93 -20.09 -1.50
N PRO A 322 9.06 -20.81 -1.65
CA PRO A 322 9.06 -22.13 -2.25
C PRO A 322 8.08 -23.09 -1.54
N PRO A 323 7.35 -23.96 -2.26
CA PRO A 323 6.31 -24.83 -1.68
C PRO A 323 6.78 -25.69 -0.49
N VAL A 324 8.02 -26.17 -0.52
CA VAL A 324 8.63 -26.98 0.56
C VAL A 324 8.78 -26.17 1.84
N MET A 325 9.13 -24.89 1.70
CA MET A 325 9.27 -23.98 2.83
C MET A 325 7.92 -23.61 3.42
N LEU A 326 6.91 -23.38 2.58
CA LEU A 326 5.53 -23.16 3.02
C LEU A 326 4.99 -24.37 3.80
N ALA A 327 5.21 -25.59 3.31
CA ALA A 327 4.82 -26.80 4.02
C ALA A 327 5.50 -26.92 5.39
N ARG A 328 6.81 -26.62 5.47
CA ARG A 328 7.56 -26.60 6.74
C ARG A 328 7.07 -25.51 7.69
N HIS A 329 6.73 -24.33 7.20
CA HIS A 329 6.21 -23.22 7.99
C HIS A 329 4.82 -23.56 8.57
N LEU A 330 3.90 -24.06 7.72
CA LEU A 330 2.57 -24.48 8.14
C LEU A 330 2.63 -25.64 9.14
N TRP A 331 3.52 -26.61 8.95
CA TRP A 331 3.75 -27.71 9.89
C TRP A 331 4.27 -27.23 11.24
N THR A 332 5.24 -26.33 11.27
CA THR A 332 5.78 -25.75 12.51
C THR A 332 4.71 -24.95 13.25
N LYS A 333 3.91 -24.13 12.55
CA LYS A 333 2.79 -23.38 13.14
C LYS A 333 1.67 -24.30 13.66
N TRP A 334 1.36 -25.38 12.95
CA TRP A 334 0.37 -26.36 13.39
C TRP A 334 0.81 -27.07 14.67
N ARG A 335 2.09 -27.43 14.80
CA ARG A 335 2.63 -28.08 16.01
C ARG A 335 2.75 -27.16 17.23
N LYS A 336 2.76 -25.84 17.03
CA LYS A 336 2.80 -24.84 18.10
C LYS A 336 1.40 -24.43 18.60
N ARG A 337 0.33 -24.84 17.92
CA ARG A 337 -1.06 -24.68 18.38
C ARG A 337 -1.45 -25.83 19.30
#